data_AF-A0A832FJZ9-F1
#
_entry.id   AF-A0A832FJZ9-F1
#
_cell.length_a   1.000
_cell.length_b   1.000
_cell.length_c   1.000
_cell.angle_alpha   90.00
_cell.angle_beta   90.00
_cell.angle_gamma   90.00
#
_symmetry.space_group_name_H-M   'P 1'
#
loop_
_entity.id
_entity.type
_entity.pdbx_description
1 polymer ?
#
loop_
_entity_poly.entity_id
_entity_poly.type
_entity_poly.pdbx_seq_one_letter_code
_entity_poly.pdbx_strand_id
1 'polypeptide(L)'
;MHDSFRNKKGSFSRALSALENLAEENVKTTVSMVISKLNKDDFQDIIPIIKKYKVKQLYLHNYKCSGMGYKNMAELDLSPQEWKDFYKRALEVRKNNPDITISFDDPIMHLLPDYNERPLVRGSTCGKLSLNIHSNGDITPCGFMSVTIGNILKDDIIKLWKDSPVLNALRNPIPKGKCASCNIYENCLGGCKARAFIVAGDFNNPDPHCWKEGGDNK
;
A
#
# COMPACT_ATOMS: atom_id res chain seq x y z
N MET A 1 13.22 11.81 14.30
CA MET A 1 12.99 10.80 13.23
C MET A 1 12.59 11.41 11.89
N HIS A 2 11.44 12.11 11.76
CA HIS A 2 10.90 12.59 10.47
C HIS A 2 11.91 13.36 9.59
N ASP A 3 12.56 14.38 10.13
CA ASP A 3 13.52 15.21 9.38
C ASP A 3 14.73 14.42 8.86
N SER A 4 15.21 13.47 9.67
CA SER A 4 16.32 12.58 9.29
C SER A 4 15.90 11.67 8.14
N PHE A 5 14.74 11.03 8.26
CA PHE A 5 14.20 10.16 7.19
C PHE A 5 13.95 10.91 5.88
N ARG A 6 13.46 12.16 5.96
CA ARG A 6 13.23 13.01 4.77
C ARG A 6 14.50 13.73 4.28
N ASN A 7 15.64 13.54 4.96
CA ASN A 7 16.89 14.24 4.70
C ASN A 7 16.72 15.77 4.54
N LYS A 8 15.87 16.37 5.39
CA LYS A 8 15.55 17.80 5.35
C LYS A 8 15.19 18.34 6.73
N LYS A 9 16.12 19.10 7.31
CA LYS A 9 15.90 19.86 8.55
C LYS A 9 14.70 20.81 8.41
N GLY A 10 13.84 20.83 9.42
CA GLY A 10 12.61 21.61 9.48
C GLY A 10 11.42 21.02 8.71
N SER A 11 11.56 19.85 8.07
CA SER A 11 10.48 19.29 7.23
C SER A 11 9.24 18.91 8.04
N PHE A 12 9.40 18.43 9.28
CA PHE A 12 8.29 18.11 10.16
C PHE A 12 7.52 19.36 10.58
N SER A 13 8.22 20.41 11.03
CA SER A 13 7.61 21.69 11.39
C SER A 13 6.83 22.28 10.21
N ARG A 14 7.41 22.26 9.00
CA ARG A 14 6.71 22.71 7.79
C ARG A 14 5.46 21.90 7.48
N ALA A 15 5.47 20.58 7.70
CA ALA A 15 4.29 19.75 7.52
C ALA A 15 3.18 20.10 8.54
N LEU A 16 3.54 20.39 9.79
CA LEU A 16 2.59 20.82 10.81
C LEU A 16 1.98 22.20 10.49
N SER A 17 2.79 23.17 10.06
CA SER A 17 2.28 24.48 9.63
C SER A 17 1.34 24.35 8.42
N ALA A 18 1.60 23.42 7.50
CA ALA A 18 0.66 23.15 6.41
C ALA A 18 -0.67 22.58 6.91
N LEU A 19 -0.65 21.68 7.91
CA LEU A 19 -1.89 21.17 8.52
C LEU A 19 -2.68 22.28 9.23
N GLU A 20 -1.99 23.19 9.91
CA GLU A 20 -2.60 24.34 10.58
C GLU A 20 -3.32 25.25 9.59
N ASN A 21 -2.62 25.70 8.54
CA ASN A 21 -3.20 26.55 7.49
C ASN A 21 -4.41 25.87 6.80
N LEU A 22 -4.33 24.56 6.54
CA LEU A 22 -5.44 23.82 5.93
C LEU A 22 -6.62 23.67 6.88
N ALA A 23 -6.38 23.56 8.18
CA ALA A 23 -7.43 23.47 9.19
C ALA A 23 -8.17 24.81 9.37
N GLU A 24 -7.46 25.94 9.31
CA GLU A 24 -8.06 27.29 9.34
C GLU A 24 -9.07 27.50 8.21
N GLU A 25 -8.76 26.97 7.02
CA GLU A 25 -9.61 27.03 5.83
C GLU A 25 -10.63 25.86 5.75
N ASN A 26 -10.78 25.05 6.80
CA ASN A 26 -11.66 23.87 6.85
C ASN A 26 -11.43 22.84 5.71
N VAL A 27 -10.21 22.76 5.18
CA VAL A 27 -9.84 21.77 4.16
C VAL A 27 -9.69 20.40 4.82
N LYS A 28 -10.39 19.40 4.27
CA LYS A 28 -10.25 18.01 4.74
C LYS A 28 -8.87 17.48 4.40
N THR A 29 -8.15 17.01 5.41
CA THR A 29 -6.78 16.50 5.25
C THR A 29 -6.67 15.03 5.61
N THR A 30 -5.71 14.39 4.94
CA THR A 30 -5.24 13.04 5.23
C THR A 30 -3.75 13.11 5.52
N VAL A 31 -3.31 12.52 6.64
CA VAL A 31 -1.88 12.30 6.91
C VAL A 31 -1.54 10.89 6.47
N SER A 32 -0.51 10.76 5.64
CA SER A 32 -0.01 9.47 5.16
C SER A 32 1.35 9.16 5.79
N MET A 33 1.50 7.93 6.29
CA MET A 33 2.74 7.41 6.85
C MET A 33 3.09 6.08 6.19
N VAL A 34 4.33 5.94 5.73
CA VAL A 34 4.87 4.64 5.30
C VAL A 34 5.45 3.95 6.52
N ILE A 35 5.07 2.70 6.73
CA ILE A 35 5.55 1.88 7.84
C ILE A 35 6.86 1.22 7.47
N SER A 36 7.81 1.27 8.41
CA SER A 36 9.16 0.70 8.30
C SER A 36 9.66 0.27 9.68
N LYS A 37 10.78 -0.44 9.73
CA LYS A 37 11.44 -0.83 10.99
C LYS A 37 11.74 0.35 11.92
N LEU A 38 11.83 1.56 11.39
CA LEU A 38 12.11 2.78 12.17
C LEU A 38 10.91 3.30 12.95
N ASN A 39 9.68 2.99 12.55
CA ASN A 39 8.47 3.60 13.12
C ASN A 39 7.34 2.61 13.43
N LYS A 40 7.50 1.31 13.15
CA LYS A 40 6.48 0.28 13.38
C LYS A 40 5.99 0.20 14.83
N ASP A 41 6.81 0.62 15.79
CA ASP A 41 6.50 0.54 17.22
C ASP A 41 5.90 1.86 17.76
N ASP A 42 6.20 2.99 17.12
CA ASP A 42 5.80 4.32 17.56
C ASP A 42 4.76 4.99 16.64
N PHE A 43 4.22 4.26 15.65
CA PHE A 43 3.30 4.83 14.65
C PHE A 43 2.05 5.48 15.26
N GLN A 44 1.61 5.02 16.44
CA GLN A 44 0.45 5.53 17.16
C GLN A 44 0.69 6.92 17.79
N ASP A 45 1.94 7.35 17.93
CA ASP A 45 2.30 8.66 18.51
C ASP A 45 1.88 9.82 17.59
N ILE A 46 1.49 9.54 16.35
CA ILE A 46 0.90 10.53 15.45
C ILE A 46 -0.54 10.89 15.85
N ILE A 47 -1.24 10.03 16.60
CA ILE A 47 -2.67 10.21 16.90
C ILE A 47 -2.97 11.54 17.62
N PRO A 48 -2.23 11.97 18.66
CA PRO A 48 -2.42 13.29 19.25
C PRO A 48 -2.28 14.45 18.25
N ILE A 49 -1.36 14.32 17.29
CA ILE A 49 -1.16 15.33 16.23
C ILE A 49 -2.37 15.33 15.28
N ILE A 50 -2.86 14.16 14.86
CA ILE A 50 -4.06 14.03 14.03
C ILE A 50 -5.25 14.73 14.69
N LYS A 51 -5.48 14.50 15.99
CA LYS A 51 -6.57 15.13 16.74
C LYS A 51 -6.37 16.64 16.88
N LYS A 52 -5.16 17.08 17.24
CA LYS A 52 -4.83 18.51 17.40
C LYS A 52 -5.16 19.32 16.14
N TYR A 53 -4.77 18.82 14.97
CA TYR A 53 -4.97 19.50 13.69
C TYR A 53 -6.27 19.08 12.97
N LYS A 54 -7.20 18.41 13.66
CA LYS A 54 -8.50 17.97 13.13
C LYS A 54 -8.41 17.18 11.81
N VAL A 55 -7.31 16.46 11.61
CA VAL A 55 -7.08 15.63 10.42
C VAL A 55 -8.12 14.50 10.40
N LYS A 56 -8.75 14.27 9.25
CA LYS A 56 -9.89 13.33 9.14
C LYS A 56 -9.46 11.89 8.94
N GLN A 57 -8.31 11.69 8.31
CA GLN A 57 -7.83 10.37 7.97
C GLN A 57 -6.34 10.22 8.24
N LEU A 58 -5.97 9.09 8.85
CA LEU A 58 -4.61 8.58 8.92
C LEU A 58 -4.51 7.41 7.94
N TYR A 59 -3.58 7.49 6.99
CA TYR A 59 -3.31 6.41 6.06
C TYR A 59 -1.99 5.74 6.43
N LEU A 60 -2.06 4.47 6.81
CA LEU A 60 -0.90 3.65 7.15
C LEU A 60 -0.55 2.80 5.93
N HIS A 61 0.44 3.26 5.16
CA HIS A 61 0.90 2.62 3.94
C HIS A 61 1.90 1.51 4.26
N ASN A 62 1.76 0.39 3.56
CA ASN A 62 2.79 -0.64 3.53
C ASN A 62 4.10 -0.12 2.90
N TYR A 63 5.21 -0.82 3.17
CA TYR A 63 6.52 -0.43 2.64
C TYR A 63 6.55 -0.51 1.12
N LYS A 64 7.02 0.56 0.49
CA LYS A 64 7.06 0.68 -0.98
C LYS A 64 8.41 0.15 -1.48
N CYS A 65 8.41 -1.08 -1.97
CA CYS A 65 9.60 -1.82 -2.43
C CYS A 65 10.16 -1.35 -3.79
N SER A 66 10.05 -0.06 -4.15
CA SER A 66 10.55 0.47 -5.44
C SER A 66 11.54 1.62 -5.23
N GLY A 67 12.37 1.92 -6.24
CA GLY A 67 13.34 3.02 -6.17
C GLY A 67 14.27 2.93 -4.97
N MET A 68 14.32 3.99 -4.15
CA MET A 68 15.11 4.00 -2.91
C MET A 68 14.58 3.02 -1.87
N GLY A 69 13.29 2.71 -1.86
CA GLY A 69 12.72 1.70 -0.97
C GLY A 69 13.25 0.31 -1.28
N TYR A 70 13.38 -0.04 -2.56
CA TYR A 70 14.01 -1.32 -2.96
C TYR A 70 15.46 -1.41 -2.48
N LYS A 71 16.26 -0.36 -2.72
CA LYS A 71 17.69 -0.33 -2.35
C LYS A 71 17.95 -0.50 -0.86
N ASN A 72 17.00 -0.10 0.00
CA ASN A 72 17.14 -0.15 1.45
C ASN A 72 16.19 -1.17 2.09
N MET A 73 15.60 -2.07 1.30
CA MET A 73 14.56 -2.99 1.76
C MET A 73 15.04 -3.90 2.90
N ALA A 74 16.28 -4.40 2.84
CA ALA A 74 16.83 -5.28 3.87
C ALA A 74 16.86 -4.61 5.27
N GLU A 75 17.14 -3.30 5.31
CA GLU A 75 17.29 -2.53 6.54
C GLU A 75 15.98 -1.94 7.03
N LEU A 76 15.09 -1.52 6.11
CA LEU A 76 13.91 -0.73 6.46
C LEU A 76 12.58 -1.49 6.38
N ASP A 77 12.47 -2.51 5.53
CA ASP A 77 11.24 -3.27 5.38
C ASP A 77 11.04 -4.25 6.54
N LEU A 78 9.78 -4.54 6.84
CA LEU A 78 9.37 -5.51 7.84
C LEU A 78 9.37 -6.91 7.22
N SER A 79 9.73 -7.91 8.02
CA SER A 79 9.48 -9.31 7.72
C SER A 79 7.96 -9.60 7.70
N PRO A 80 7.52 -10.72 7.10
CA PRO A 80 6.10 -11.10 7.09
C PRO A 80 5.46 -11.16 8.47
N GLN A 81 6.19 -11.69 9.45
CA GLN A 81 5.71 -11.79 10.83
C GLN A 81 5.61 -10.41 11.49
N GLU A 82 6.59 -9.51 11.26
CA GLU A 82 6.49 -8.12 11.73
C GLU A 82 5.31 -7.38 11.09
N TRP A 83 5.00 -7.62 9.81
CA TRP A 83 3.80 -7.06 9.16
C TRP A 83 2.51 -7.55 9.81
N LYS A 84 2.40 -8.85 10.09
CA LYS A 84 1.26 -9.43 10.81
C LYS A 84 1.04 -8.74 12.16
N ASP A 85 2.11 -8.58 12.93
CA ASP A 85 2.06 -7.99 14.27
C ASP A 85 1.77 -6.49 14.21
N PHE A 86 2.32 -5.78 13.22
CA PHE A 86 1.98 -4.39 12.94
C PHE A 86 0.48 -4.24 12.62
N TYR A 87 -0.06 -5.03 11.68
CA TYR A 87 -1.46 -4.89 11.27
C TYR A 87 -2.43 -5.20 12.40
N LYS A 88 -2.14 -6.20 13.25
CA LYS A 88 -2.93 -6.46 14.47
C LYS A 88 -2.97 -5.23 15.38
N ARG A 89 -1.81 -4.67 15.72
CA ARG A 89 -1.73 -3.43 16.52
C ARG A 89 -2.44 -2.26 15.86
N ALA A 90 -2.31 -2.10 14.55
CA ALA A 90 -2.95 -1.01 13.81
C ALA A 90 -4.48 -1.13 13.81
N LEU A 91 -5.03 -2.35 13.76
CA LEU A 91 -6.47 -2.59 13.92
C LEU A 91 -6.96 -2.27 15.34
N GLU A 92 -6.18 -2.59 16.37
CA GLU A 92 -6.47 -2.20 17.76
C GLU A 92 -6.46 -0.67 17.92
N VAL A 93 -5.44 0.02 17.39
CA VAL A 93 -5.36 1.49 17.40
C VAL A 93 -6.57 2.10 16.68
N ARG A 94 -7.00 1.52 15.55
CA ARG A 94 -8.22 1.94 14.84
C ARG A 94 -9.47 1.77 15.69
N LYS A 95 -9.63 0.64 16.36
CA LYS A 95 -10.78 0.38 17.26
C LYS A 95 -10.83 1.38 18.42
N ASN A 96 -9.68 1.76 18.96
CA ASN A 96 -9.57 2.69 20.08
C ASN A 96 -9.69 4.17 19.69
N ASN A 97 -9.72 4.50 18.39
CA ASN A 97 -9.83 5.86 17.89
C ASN A 97 -10.96 6.00 16.84
N PRO A 98 -12.23 5.77 17.22
CA PRO A 98 -13.36 5.79 16.29
C PRO A 98 -13.64 7.17 15.69
N ASP A 99 -13.08 8.23 16.26
CA ASP A 99 -13.16 9.61 15.77
C ASP A 99 -12.27 9.90 14.56
N ILE A 100 -11.34 8.99 14.22
CA ILE A 100 -10.39 9.12 13.11
C ILE A 100 -10.60 7.96 12.13
N THR A 101 -10.61 8.26 10.83
CA THR A 101 -10.55 7.20 9.82
C THR A 101 -9.11 6.69 9.69
N ILE A 102 -8.84 5.45 10.11
CA ILE A 102 -7.53 4.80 9.88
C ILE A 102 -7.66 3.80 8.74
N SER A 103 -6.93 4.05 7.65
CA SER A 103 -7.02 3.30 6.39
C SER A 103 -5.73 2.59 6.03
N PHE A 104 -5.89 1.51 5.27
CA PHE A 104 -4.84 0.61 4.80
C PHE A 104 -5.10 0.24 3.33
N ASP A 105 -4.05 -0.11 2.57
CA ASP A 105 -4.14 -0.51 1.16
C ASP A 105 -3.56 -1.92 0.88
N ASP A 106 -3.19 -2.68 1.91
CA ASP A 106 -2.51 -3.97 1.70
C ASP A 106 -3.49 -5.16 1.63
N PRO A 107 -3.60 -5.84 0.48
CA PRO A 107 -4.57 -6.94 0.34
C PRO A 107 -4.30 -8.12 1.28
N ILE A 108 -3.06 -8.29 1.77
CA ILE A 108 -2.72 -9.39 2.69
C ILE A 108 -3.39 -9.25 4.06
N MET A 109 -3.96 -8.08 4.39
CA MET A 109 -4.70 -7.89 5.64
C MET A 109 -5.93 -8.82 5.76
N HIS A 110 -6.49 -9.32 4.65
CA HIS A 110 -7.56 -10.33 4.66
C HIS A 110 -7.15 -11.68 5.28
N LEU A 111 -5.85 -11.88 5.58
CA LEU A 111 -5.38 -13.01 6.38
C LEU A 111 -5.69 -12.84 7.88
N LEU A 112 -6.05 -11.63 8.33
CA LEU A 112 -6.45 -11.37 9.71
C LEU A 112 -7.97 -11.59 9.86
N PRO A 113 -8.41 -12.34 10.89
CA PRO A 113 -9.83 -12.62 11.10
C PRO A 113 -10.66 -11.36 11.40
N ASP A 114 -10.03 -10.36 12.03
CA ASP A 114 -10.70 -9.10 12.40
C ASP A 114 -10.78 -8.11 11.24
N TYR A 115 -10.19 -8.41 10.08
CA TYR A 115 -10.22 -7.56 8.90
C TYR A 115 -11.32 -7.99 7.93
N ASN A 116 -12.44 -7.28 7.97
CA ASN A 116 -13.67 -7.62 7.24
C ASN A 116 -14.07 -6.57 6.18
N GLU A 117 -13.11 -5.78 5.70
CA GLU A 117 -13.38 -4.80 4.65
C GLU A 117 -13.72 -5.47 3.32
N ARG A 118 -14.70 -4.92 2.60
CA ARG A 118 -15.16 -5.42 1.31
C ARG A 118 -14.91 -4.37 0.25
N PRO A 119 -13.69 -4.31 -0.32
CA PRO A 119 -13.38 -3.35 -1.37
C PRO A 119 -14.18 -3.66 -2.64
N LEU A 120 -14.35 -2.64 -3.50
CA LEU A 120 -15.02 -2.78 -4.80
C LEU A 120 -14.36 -3.83 -5.69
N VAL A 121 -13.03 -3.96 -5.59
CA VAL A 121 -12.25 -5.01 -6.25
C VAL A 121 -11.38 -5.72 -5.22
N ARG A 122 -11.25 -7.04 -5.38
CA ARG A 122 -10.38 -7.86 -4.54
C ARG A 122 -8.92 -7.75 -5.00
N GLY A 123 -7.99 -7.99 -4.07
CA GLY A 123 -6.56 -7.82 -4.30
C GLY A 123 -6.15 -6.36 -4.55
N SER A 124 -4.98 -6.14 -5.18
CA SER A 124 -4.53 -4.80 -5.53
C SER A 124 -5.42 -4.15 -6.61
N THR A 125 -5.63 -2.84 -6.51
CA THR A 125 -6.41 -2.04 -7.48
C THR A 125 -5.68 -1.79 -8.80
N CYS A 126 -4.37 -2.03 -8.84
CA CYS A 126 -3.48 -1.76 -9.97
C CYS A 126 -3.95 -2.46 -11.25
N GLY A 127 -4.23 -1.68 -12.30
CA GLY A 127 -4.75 -2.19 -13.56
C GLY A 127 -6.20 -2.68 -13.52
N LYS A 128 -6.90 -2.57 -12.39
CA LYS A 128 -8.32 -2.94 -12.21
C LYS A 128 -9.23 -1.72 -12.05
N LEU A 129 -8.82 -0.78 -11.20
CA LEU A 129 -9.52 0.49 -10.96
C LEU A 129 -8.66 1.72 -11.24
N SER A 130 -7.36 1.53 -11.45
CA SER A 130 -6.43 2.64 -11.64
C SER A 130 -5.32 2.31 -12.64
N LEU A 131 -4.80 3.38 -13.23
CA LEU A 131 -3.54 3.46 -13.96
C LEU A 131 -2.71 4.58 -13.34
N ASN A 132 -1.41 4.55 -13.60
CA ASN A 132 -0.49 5.63 -13.30
C ASN A 132 0.02 6.24 -14.62
N ILE A 133 0.11 7.57 -14.68
CA ILE A 133 0.66 8.30 -15.83
C ILE A 133 1.85 9.11 -15.32
N HIS A 134 3.03 8.83 -15.85
CA HIS A 134 4.25 9.57 -15.55
C HIS A 134 4.28 10.92 -16.25
N SER A 135 5.15 11.83 -15.79
CA SER A 135 5.28 13.19 -16.35
C SER A 135 5.74 13.22 -17.82
N ASN A 136 6.39 12.15 -18.30
CA ASN A 136 6.74 11.96 -19.71
C ASN A 136 5.60 11.33 -20.55
N GLY A 137 4.44 11.11 -19.94
CA GLY A 137 3.26 10.50 -20.56
C GLY A 137 3.21 8.98 -20.47
N ASP A 138 4.25 8.29 -19.97
CA ASP A 138 4.23 6.83 -19.89
C ASP A 138 3.14 6.35 -18.93
N ILE A 139 2.42 5.33 -19.37
CA ILE A 139 1.32 4.71 -18.64
C ILE A 139 1.82 3.40 -18.04
N THR A 140 1.60 3.22 -16.74
CA THR A 140 1.89 1.98 -16.01
C THR A 140 0.67 1.51 -15.22
N PRO A 141 0.51 0.21 -14.91
CA PRO A 141 -0.62 -0.28 -14.12
C PRO A 141 -0.62 0.18 -12.66
N CYS A 142 0.55 0.57 -12.15
CA CYS A 142 0.79 0.99 -10.77
C CYS A 142 1.96 1.97 -10.75
N GLY A 143 1.89 3.01 -9.91
CA GLY A 143 3.01 3.95 -9.73
C GLY A 143 4.29 3.33 -9.15
N PHE A 144 4.20 2.10 -8.62
CA PHE A 144 5.34 1.33 -8.11
C PHE A 144 5.77 0.20 -9.05
N MET A 145 5.17 0.06 -10.24
CA MET A 145 5.58 -0.92 -11.25
C MET A 145 6.28 -0.23 -12.42
N SER A 146 7.43 -0.75 -12.81
CA SER A 146 8.21 -0.27 -13.97
C SER A 146 7.75 -0.84 -15.32
N VAL A 147 6.49 -1.29 -15.42
CA VAL A 147 5.96 -1.93 -16.62
C VAL A 147 5.14 -0.92 -17.40
N THR A 148 5.75 -0.33 -18.42
CA THR A 148 5.09 0.60 -19.33
C THR A 148 4.16 -0.17 -20.27
N ILE A 149 2.88 0.22 -20.30
CA ILE A 149 1.86 -0.37 -21.17
C ILE A 149 1.52 0.53 -22.38
N GLY A 150 2.04 1.76 -22.40
CA GLY A 150 1.86 2.72 -23.48
C GLY A 150 2.22 4.13 -23.02
N ASN A 151 1.89 5.14 -23.83
CA ASN A 151 2.11 6.55 -23.53
C ASN A 151 0.89 7.39 -23.94
N ILE A 152 0.38 8.21 -23.03
CA ILE A 152 -0.85 8.99 -23.21
C ILE A 152 -0.79 10.00 -24.36
N LEU A 153 0.41 10.41 -24.78
CA LEU A 153 0.61 11.36 -25.87
C LEU A 153 0.61 10.69 -27.25
N LYS A 154 0.65 9.35 -27.29
CA LYS A 154 0.84 8.57 -28.54
C LYS A 154 -0.23 7.51 -28.75
N ASP A 155 -0.72 6.91 -27.66
CA ASP A 155 -1.59 5.73 -27.70
C ASP A 155 -3.02 6.03 -27.26
N ASP A 156 -3.98 5.25 -27.76
CA ASP A 156 -5.36 5.28 -27.29
C ASP A 156 -5.47 4.59 -25.92
N ILE A 157 -5.66 5.39 -24.86
CA ILE A 157 -5.80 4.89 -23.49
C ILE A 157 -6.99 3.94 -23.31
N ILE A 158 -8.09 4.11 -24.06
CA ILE A 158 -9.25 3.23 -23.96
C ILE A 158 -8.94 1.86 -24.56
N LYS A 159 -8.25 1.85 -25.70
CA LYS A 159 -7.75 0.61 -26.30
C LYS A 159 -6.75 -0.09 -25.37
N LEU A 160 -5.78 0.65 -24.83
CA LEU A 160 -4.83 0.11 -23.85
C LEU A 160 -5.56 -0.46 -22.63
N TRP A 161 -6.54 0.25 -22.09
CA TRP A 161 -7.32 -0.19 -20.93
C TRP A 161 -8.05 -1.50 -21.19
N LYS A 162 -8.61 -1.70 -22.39
CA LYS A 162 -9.36 -2.92 -22.73
C LYS A 162 -8.44 -4.08 -23.13
N ASP A 163 -7.43 -3.80 -23.94
CA ASP A 163 -6.74 -4.83 -24.71
C ASP A 163 -5.32 -5.12 -24.23
N SER A 164 -4.77 -4.33 -23.29
CA SER A 164 -3.41 -4.53 -22.79
C SER A 164 -3.24 -5.95 -22.20
N PRO A 165 -2.30 -6.77 -22.72
CA PRO A 165 -2.01 -8.08 -22.16
C PRO A 165 -1.58 -8.02 -20.69
N VAL A 166 -0.86 -6.96 -20.30
CA VAL A 166 -0.41 -6.74 -18.91
C VAL A 166 -1.62 -6.49 -17.99
N LEU A 167 -2.55 -5.62 -18.40
CA LEU A 167 -3.76 -5.36 -17.61
C LEU A 167 -4.64 -6.60 -17.52
N ASN A 168 -4.77 -7.35 -18.61
CA ASN A 168 -5.53 -8.60 -18.63
C ASN A 168 -4.92 -9.66 -17.69
N ALA A 169 -3.59 -9.76 -17.62
CA ALA A 169 -2.91 -10.62 -16.66
C ALA A 169 -3.12 -10.18 -15.20
N LEU A 170 -3.13 -8.87 -14.92
CA LEU A 170 -3.39 -8.34 -13.57
C LEU A 170 -4.85 -8.53 -13.12
N ARG A 171 -5.79 -8.50 -14.06
CA ARG A 171 -7.23 -8.70 -13.83
C ARG A 171 -7.59 -10.17 -13.66
N ASN A 172 -6.86 -11.06 -14.32
CA ASN A 172 -7.07 -12.51 -14.29
C ASN A 172 -5.82 -13.22 -13.75
N PRO A 173 -5.47 -13.02 -12.47
CA PRO A 173 -4.27 -13.61 -11.90
C PRO A 173 -4.43 -15.13 -11.79
N ILE A 174 -3.34 -15.86 -12.04
CA ILE A 174 -3.27 -17.31 -11.86
C ILE A 174 -2.42 -17.58 -10.62
N PRO A 175 -2.94 -18.20 -9.55
CA PRO A 175 -2.17 -18.38 -8.33
C PRO A 175 -0.94 -19.29 -8.53
N LYS A 176 0.20 -18.90 -7.95
CA LYS A 176 1.43 -19.72 -7.89
C LYS A 176 1.87 -20.01 -6.46
N GLY A 177 2.71 -21.03 -6.29
CA GLY A 177 3.28 -21.41 -5.00
C GLY A 177 2.21 -21.65 -3.94
N LYS A 178 2.43 -21.11 -2.73
CA LYS A 178 1.48 -21.26 -1.61
C LYS A 178 0.08 -20.69 -1.86
N CYS A 179 -0.08 -19.79 -2.83
CA CYS A 179 -1.38 -19.24 -3.18
C CYS A 179 -2.28 -20.24 -3.92
N ALA A 180 -1.71 -21.25 -4.60
CA ALA A 180 -2.47 -22.21 -5.41
C ALA A 180 -3.42 -23.08 -4.58
N SER A 181 -3.15 -23.27 -3.30
CA SER A 181 -3.97 -24.04 -2.36
C SER A 181 -4.49 -23.20 -1.17
N CYS A 182 -4.39 -21.87 -1.24
CA CYS A 182 -4.73 -21.00 -0.12
C CYS A 182 -6.24 -20.69 -0.07
N ASN A 183 -6.88 -21.00 1.06
CA ASN A 183 -8.31 -20.73 1.31
C ASN A 183 -8.69 -19.24 1.35
N ILE A 184 -7.71 -18.34 1.54
CA ILE A 184 -7.94 -16.87 1.55
C ILE A 184 -7.62 -16.22 0.20
N TYR A 185 -7.11 -16.99 -0.79
CA TYR A 185 -6.64 -16.45 -2.05
C TYR A 185 -7.68 -15.55 -2.74
N GLU A 186 -8.94 -15.98 -2.75
CA GLU A 186 -10.04 -15.24 -3.38
C GLU A 186 -10.20 -13.80 -2.87
N ASN A 187 -9.78 -13.50 -1.63
CA ASN A 187 -9.88 -12.16 -1.04
C ASN A 187 -8.67 -11.28 -1.36
N CYS A 188 -7.46 -11.81 -1.23
CA CYS A 188 -6.23 -11.04 -1.40
C CYS A 188 -5.61 -11.13 -2.81
N LEU A 189 -5.98 -12.15 -3.59
CA LEU A 189 -5.45 -12.51 -4.91
C LEU A 189 -3.92 -12.58 -4.97
N GLY A 190 -3.32 -13.08 -3.88
CA GLY A 190 -1.89 -13.23 -3.73
C GLY A 190 -1.16 -11.96 -3.29
N GLY A 191 -1.88 -10.89 -2.88
CA GLY A 191 -1.30 -9.68 -2.28
C GLY A 191 -1.00 -8.56 -3.29
N CYS A 192 0.00 -7.74 -2.99
CA CYS A 192 0.45 -6.63 -3.81
C CYS A 192 1.20 -7.11 -5.06
N LYS A 193 0.58 -6.92 -6.23
CA LYS A 193 1.13 -7.33 -7.53
C LYS A 193 2.44 -6.63 -7.88
N ALA A 194 2.57 -5.35 -7.53
CA ALA A 194 3.80 -4.60 -7.73
C ALA A 194 4.97 -5.21 -6.95
N ARG A 195 4.72 -5.57 -5.69
CA ARG A 195 5.72 -6.14 -4.80
C ARG A 195 6.15 -7.54 -5.22
N ALA A 196 5.19 -8.40 -5.58
CA ALA A 196 5.48 -9.71 -6.15
C ALA A 196 6.35 -9.61 -7.41
N PHE A 197 6.04 -8.68 -8.31
CA PHE A 197 6.81 -8.48 -9.54
C PHE A 197 8.22 -7.95 -9.29
N ILE A 198 8.40 -6.95 -8.42
CA ILE A 198 9.72 -6.39 -8.15
C ILE A 198 10.66 -7.43 -7.54
N VAL A 199 10.14 -8.28 -6.64
CA VAL A 199 10.98 -9.27 -5.93
C VAL A 199 11.19 -10.54 -6.75
N ALA A 200 10.16 -11.02 -7.45
CA ALA A 200 10.17 -12.35 -8.08
C ALA A 200 9.97 -12.35 -9.60
N GLY A 201 9.84 -11.18 -10.24
CA GLY A 201 9.70 -11.03 -11.69
C GLY A 201 8.33 -11.41 -12.27
N ASP A 202 7.35 -11.77 -11.44
CA ASP A 202 6.02 -12.21 -11.87
C ASP A 202 4.93 -11.75 -10.90
N PHE A 203 3.86 -11.13 -11.42
CA PHE A 203 2.70 -10.66 -10.66
C PHE A 203 1.93 -11.79 -9.97
N ASN A 204 2.05 -13.02 -10.47
CA ASN A 204 1.34 -14.17 -9.96
C ASN A 204 2.04 -14.88 -8.82
N ASN A 205 3.30 -14.52 -8.54
CA ASN A 205 3.99 -15.02 -7.36
C ASN A 205 3.32 -14.53 -6.07
N PRO A 206 3.38 -15.33 -4.98
CA PRO A 206 2.94 -14.89 -3.67
C PRO A 206 3.64 -13.60 -3.27
N ASP A 207 2.88 -12.68 -2.69
CA ASP A 207 3.42 -11.49 -2.07
C ASP A 207 4.46 -11.86 -0.99
N PRO A 208 5.69 -11.32 -1.06
CA PRO A 208 6.75 -11.60 -0.10
C PRO A 208 6.44 -11.12 1.33
N HIS A 209 5.45 -10.25 1.54
CA HIS A 209 4.97 -9.86 2.88
C HIS A 209 3.94 -10.85 3.46
N CYS A 210 3.45 -11.82 2.67
CA CYS A 210 2.47 -12.80 3.13
C CYS A 210 3.08 -13.75 4.17
N TRP A 211 2.54 -13.75 5.40
CA TRP A 211 2.96 -14.61 6.51
C TRP A 211 2.26 -15.96 6.60
N LYS A 212 1.25 -16.23 5.77
CA LYS A 212 0.59 -17.54 5.77
C LYS A 212 1.47 -18.55 5.05
N GLU A 213 1.74 -19.70 5.65
CA GLU A 213 2.52 -20.76 5.03
C GLU A 213 1.66 -21.61 4.08
N GLY A 214 2.31 -22.27 3.12
CA GLY A 214 1.64 -23.19 2.21
C GLY A 214 1.21 -24.47 2.93
N GLY A 215 -0.05 -24.88 2.79
CA GLY A 215 -0.52 -26.17 3.31
C GLY A 215 -1.23 -26.15 4.66
N ASP A 216 -1.57 -24.98 5.21
CA ASP A 216 -2.53 -24.90 6.33
C ASP A 216 -3.94 -25.28 5.83
N ASN A 217 -4.15 -26.59 5.77
CA ASN A 217 -5.39 -27.26 5.44
C ASN A 217 -6.47 -26.95 6.48
N LYS A 218 -7.64 -26.59 5.97
CA LYS A 218 -8.97 -26.58 6.61
C LYS A 218 -9.17 -25.61 7.77
#